data_AF-A0A932PYQ3-F1
#
_entry.id   AF-A0A932PYQ3-F1
#
_cell.length_a   1.000
_cell.length_b   1.000
_cell.length_c   1.000
_cell.angle_alpha   90.00
_cell.angle_beta   90.00
_cell.angle_gamma   90.00
#
_symmetry.space_group_name_H-M   'P 1'
#
loop_
_entity.id
_entity.type
_entity.pdbx_description
1 polymer ?
#
loop_
_entity_poly.entity_id
_entity_poly.type
_entity_poly.pdbx_seq_one_letter_code
_entity_poly.pdbx_strand_id
1 'polypeptide(L)'
;MKNFFLIGLTGNLGSGKSTVRKMLESLGAHGIDADALARYALARGTAPWHSVVESFGWDVVKFNGEIDRVKLGTRVFATPDALGKLEAIVHPAVAALIQHTLRHTPESIVVIEAIKLIEAGLHLWCDAVWVVKCTPEVEIERVRHAREMSEADARARLAAQGSLNEKLRVANVVIDNSGDEKETRAQVQRAWDAIQPQTARDKRGWLSDYQDAPVAAPILASTESVQVEKEPRLEKIEARRATRKDLDALGAVLIKKEKRAEPFPHAELLKRFGKFGYRLALCDEKIIALAGWEAENLVATVRELWAESESMASLALPKLIALIEEEARALSCETILLLVEENAMAYVRENSRALGYQERNLSALHPTWRQVVKDRLQTGDQIWVKRLREQLVTSPI
;
A
#
# COMPACT_ATOMS: atom_id res chain seq x y z
N MET A 1 -29.21 -23.08 4.73
CA MET A 1 -28.33 -22.54 3.67
C MET A 1 -28.77 -23.13 2.34
N LYS A 2 -28.96 -22.28 1.32
CA LYS A 2 -29.33 -22.73 -0.03
C LYS A 2 -28.13 -23.46 -0.66
N ASN A 3 -28.38 -24.55 -1.37
CA ASN A 3 -27.34 -25.20 -2.16
C ASN A 3 -27.13 -24.39 -3.45
N PHE A 4 -25.89 -24.03 -3.78
CA PHE A 4 -25.53 -23.30 -4.99
C PHE A 4 -24.46 -24.07 -5.76
N PHE A 5 -24.46 -23.93 -7.08
CA PHE A 5 -23.44 -24.49 -7.96
C PHE A 5 -22.25 -23.52 -8.04
N LEU A 6 -21.07 -23.97 -7.62
CA LEU A 6 -19.87 -23.14 -7.54
C LEU A 6 -18.91 -23.44 -8.70
N ILE A 7 -18.66 -22.43 -9.53
CA ILE A 7 -17.71 -22.48 -10.63
C ILE A 7 -16.40 -21.84 -10.19
N GLY A 8 -15.29 -22.56 -10.34
CA GLY A 8 -13.95 -22.01 -10.20
C GLY A 8 -13.42 -21.59 -11.57
N LEU A 9 -13.33 -20.29 -11.83
CA LEU A 9 -12.84 -19.75 -13.10
C LEU A 9 -11.35 -19.39 -12.99
N THR A 10 -10.51 -20.05 -13.77
CA THR A 10 -9.06 -19.83 -13.78
C THR A 10 -8.47 -19.81 -15.19
N GLY A 11 -7.17 -19.58 -15.29
CA GLY A 11 -6.47 -19.32 -16.56
C GLY A 11 -5.28 -18.38 -16.37
N ASN A 12 -4.39 -18.37 -17.34
CA ASN A 12 -3.17 -17.55 -17.29
C ASN A 12 -3.46 -16.06 -17.40
N LEU A 13 -2.44 -15.25 -17.13
CA LEU A 13 -2.52 -13.80 -17.33
C LEU A 13 -2.80 -13.50 -18.82
N GLY A 14 -3.69 -12.54 -19.11
CA GLY A 14 -4.04 -12.20 -20.49
C GLY A 14 -5.08 -13.11 -21.15
N SER A 15 -5.46 -14.23 -20.54
CA SER A 15 -6.44 -15.16 -21.15
C SER A 15 -7.88 -14.63 -21.21
N GLY A 16 -8.20 -13.56 -20.48
CA GLY A 16 -9.53 -12.92 -20.50
C GLY A 16 -10.56 -13.54 -19.55
N LYS A 17 -10.10 -14.13 -18.43
CA LYS A 17 -10.98 -14.61 -17.34
C LYS A 17 -12.05 -13.60 -16.92
N SER A 18 -11.68 -12.34 -16.72
CA SER A 18 -12.63 -11.30 -16.29
C SER A 18 -13.72 -11.02 -17.32
N THR A 19 -13.43 -11.24 -18.62
CA THR A 19 -14.44 -11.19 -19.68
C THR A 19 -15.43 -12.35 -19.53
N VAL A 20 -14.94 -13.57 -19.32
CA VAL A 20 -15.79 -14.75 -19.12
C VAL A 20 -16.61 -14.65 -17.82
N ARG A 21 -16.02 -14.14 -16.71
CA ARG A 21 -16.78 -13.87 -15.48
C ARG A 21 -17.94 -12.91 -15.75
N LYS A 22 -17.70 -11.80 -16.44
CA LYS A 22 -18.76 -10.83 -16.78
C LYS A 22 -19.84 -11.43 -17.69
N MET A 23 -19.47 -12.32 -18.61
CA MET A 23 -20.44 -13.06 -19.40
C MET A 23 -21.32 -13.96 -18.52
N LEU A 24 -20.74 -14.69 -17.57
CA LEU A 24 -21.48 -15.51 -16.61
C LEU A 24 -22.38 -14.67 -15.69
N GLU A 25 -21.90 -13.52 -15.24
CA GLU A 25 -22.70 -12.54 -14.47
C GLU A 25 -23.92 -12.06 -15.27
N SER A 26 -23.74 -11.80 -16.57
CA SER A 26 -24.86 -11.41 -17.45
C SER A 26 -25.91 -12.51 -17.64
N LEU A 27 -25.56 -13.76 -17.35
CA LEU A 27 -26.46 -14.92 -17.38
C LEU A 27 -27.10 -15.20 -16.01
N GLY A 28 -26.74 -14.42 -14.97
CA GLY A 28 -27.32 -14.51 -13.63
C GLY A 28 -26.44 -15.19 -12.58
N ALA A 29 -25.16 -15.44 -12.86
CA ALA A 29 -24.23 -15.90 -11.84
C ALA A 29 -23.82 -14.77 -10.89
N HIS A 30 -23.61 -15.10 -9.60
CA HIS A 30 -22.92 -14.19 -8.69
C HIS A 30 -21.41 -14.30 -8.90
N GLY A 31 -20.74 -13.21 -9.28
CA GLY A 31 -19.29 -13.22 -9.50
C GLY A 31 -18.48 -12.74 -8.32
N ILE A 32 -17.43 -13.50 -7.99
CA ILE A 32 -16.46 -13.19 -6.95
C ILE A 32 -15.08 -13.05 -7.60
N ASP A 33 -14.47 -11.87 -7.47
CA ASP A 33 -13.10 -11.61 -7.92
C ASP A 33 -12.14 -11.83 -6.75
N ALA A 34 -11.43 -12.97 -6.74
CA ALA A 34 -10.51 -13.33 -5.67
C ALA A 34 -9.29 -12.39 -5.61
N ASP A 35 -8.86 -11.84 -6.75
CA ASP A 35 -7.76 -10.88 -6.80
C ASP A 35 -8.21 -9.53 -6.18
N ALA A 36 -9.46 -9.13 -6.38
CA ALA A 36 -10.05 -7.99 -5.67
C ALA A 36 -10.17 -8.24 -4.16
N LEU A 37 -10.60 -9.44 -3.75
CA LEU A 37 -10.64 -9.82 -2.34
C LEU A 37 -9.24 -9.88 -1.72
N ALA A 38 -8.22 -10.32 -2.44
CA ALA A 38 -6.83 -10.27 -1.96
C ALA A 38 -6.37 -8.84 -1.71
N ARG A 39 -6.76 -7.89 -2.58
CA ARG A 39 -6.50 -6.47 -2.38
C ARG A 39 -7.22 -5.93 -1.15
N TYR A 40 -8.46 -6.34 -0.93
CA TYR A 40 -9.25 -5.96 0.24
C TYR A 40 -8.69 -6.57 1.55
N ALA A 41 -8.27 -7.84 1.52
CA ALA A 41 -7.66 -8.53 2.65
C ALA A 41 -6.37 -7.84 3.13
N LEU A 42 -5.65 -7.19 2.23
CA LEU A 42 -4.45 -6.38 2.51
C LEU A 42 -4.76 -4.89 2.68
N ALA A 43 -6.01 -4.50 2.92
CA ALA A 43 -6.34 -3.13 3.29
C ALA A 43 -5.68 -2.77 4.63
N ARG A 44 -5.33 -1.49 4.81
CA ARG A 44 -4.72 -0.99 6.03
C ARG A 44 -5.53 -1.38 7.27
N GLY A 45 -4.85 -1.91 8.28
CA GLY A 45 -5.46 -2.24 9.58
C GLY A 45 -6.07 -3.64 9.67
N THR A 46 -6.11 -4.42 8.58
CA THR A 46 -6.56 -5.82 8.65
C THR A 46 -5.47 -6.71 9.28
N ALA A 47 -5.85 -7.88 9.80
CA ALA A 47 -4.87 -8.84 10.32
C ALA A 47 -3.83 -9.30 9.28
N PRO A 48 -4.22 -9.64 8.02
CA PRO A 48 -3.25 -10.00 6.98
C PRO A 48 -2.30 -8.86 6.62
N TRP A 49 -2.77 -7.61 6.63
CA TRP A 49 -1.91 -6.45 6.43
C TRP A 49 -0.82 -6.40 7.51
N HIS A 50 -1.16 -6.58 8.78
CA HIS A 50 -0.16 -6.59 9.86
C HIS A 50 0.85 -7.72 9.70
N SER A 51 0.41 -8.93 9.33
CA SER A 51 1.31 -10.06 9.09
C SER A 51 2.25 -9.82 7.90
N VAL A 52 1.79 -9.11 6.86
CA VAL A 52 2.64 -8.68 5.75
C VAL A 52 3.70 -7.69 6.25
N VAL A 53 3.32 -6.67 7.03
CA VAL A 53 4.28 -5.69 7.58
C VAL A 53 5.29 -6.35 8.51
N GLU A 54 4.87 -7.33 9.32
CA GLU A 54 5.74 -8.09 10.21
C GLU A 54 6.74 -8.96 9.42
N SER A 55 6.29 -9.60 8.34
CA SER A 55 7.12 -10.51 7.54
C SER A 55 8.04 -9.81 6.55
N PHE A 56 7.59 -8.67 6.02
CA PHE A 56 8.22 -7.98 4.90
C PHE A 56 8.59 -6.53 5.22
N GLY A 57 8.50 -6.09 6.47
CA GLY A 57 8.92 -4.77 6.92
C GLY A 57 7.97 -3.62 6.54
N TRP A 58 8.22 -2.46 7.12
CA TRP A 58 7.45 -1.23 6.82
C TRP A 58 7.78 -0.61 5.46
N ASP A 59 8.90 -1.01 4.85
CA ASP A 59 9.31 -0.49 3.54
C ASP A 59 8.39 -0.95 2.40
N VAL A 60 7.57 -1.98 2.63
CA VAL A 60 6.49 -2.39 1.71
C VAL A 60 5.16 -1.68 1.98
N VAL A 61 5.15 -0.63 2.80
CA VAL A 61 3.95 0.17 3.14
C VAL A 61 4.11 1.59 2.62
N LYS A 62 3.09 2.07 1.91
CA LYS A 62 2.98 3.46 1.45
C LYS A 62 2.64 4.38 2.61
N PHE A 63 2.87 5.67 2.42
CA PHE A 63 2.51 6.74 3.35
C PHE A 63 1.03 6.71 3.81
N ASN A 64 0.10 6.40 2.90
CA ASN A 64 -1.33 6.29 3.24
C ASN A 64 -1.65 5.05 4.10
N GLY A 65 -0.65 4.24 4.41
CA GLY A 65 -0.71 2.99 5.16
C GLY A 65 -1.19 1.79 4.33
N GLU A 66 -1.36 1.95 3.02
CA GLU A 66 -1.62 0.81 2.12
C GLU A 66 -0.33 0.07 1.78
N ILE A 67 -0.42 -1.20 1.40
CA ILE A 67 0.74 -1.94 0.89
C ILE A 67 1.22 -1.36 -0.46
N ASP A 68 2.52 -1.07 -0.54
CA ASP A 68 3.22 -0.82 -1.80
C ASP A 68 3.42 -2.15 -2.53
N ARG A 69 2.50 -2.43 -3.46
CA ARG A 69 2.52 -3.67 -4.25
C ARG A 69 3.73 -3.79 -5.17
N VAL A 70 4.36 -2.68 -5.56
CA VAL A 70 5.56 -2.73 -6.40
C VAL A 70 6.71 -3.20 -5.54
N LYS A 71 6.95 -2.55 -4.39
CA LYS A 71 8.02 -2.93 -3.45
C LYS A 71 7.81 -4.34 -2.88
N LEU A 72 6.58 -4.67 -2.46
CA LEU A 72 6.24 -6.01 -1.99
C LEU A 72 6.48 -7.04 -3.10
N GLY A 73 6.02 -6.76 -4.32
CA GLY A 73 6.23 -7.61 -5.49
C GLY A 73 7.71 -7.92 -5.72
N THR A 74 8.56 -6.89 -5.74
CA THR A 74 10.01 -7.06 -5.89
C THR A 74 10.60 -7.98 -4.82
N ARG A 75 10.16 -7.87 -3.56
CA ARG A 75 10.62 -8.76 -2.48
C ARG A 75 10.13 -10.18 -2.63
N VAL A 76 8.83 -10.38 -2.86
CA VAL A 76 8.24 -11.73 -2.85
C VAL A 76 8.63 -12.52 -4.09
N PHE A 77 8.87 -11.87 -5.23
CA PHE A 77 9.35 -12.55 -6.43
C PHE A 77 10.86 -12.75 -6.48
N ALA A 78 11.62 -12.22 -5.50
CA ALA A 78 13.06 -12.46 -5.43
C ALA A 78 13.40 -13.90 -5.00
N THR A 79 12.58 -14.54 -4.16
CA THR A 79 12.82 -15.91 -3.68
C THR A 79 11.53 -16.71 -3.52
N PRO A 80 11.53 -18.03 -3.79
CA PRO A 80 10.36 -18.89 -3.55
C PRO A 80 9.85 -18.84 -2.11
N ASP A 81 10.75 -18.78 -1.12
CA ASP A 81 10.40 -18.69 0.29
C ASP A 81 9.63 -17.40 0.63
N ALA A 82 10.05 -16.26 0.08
CA ALA A 82 9.35 -14.99 0.29
C ALA A 82 7.94 -15.02 -0.34
N LEU A 83 7.80 -15.63 -1.51
CA LEU A 83 6.49 -15.83 -2.14
C LEU A 83 5.59 -16.73 -1.29
N GLY A 84 6.10 -17.87 -0.82
CA GLY A 84 5.37 -18.80 0.02
C GLY A 84 4.90 -18.18 1.34
N LYS A 85 5.74 -17.32 1.95
CA LYS A 85 5.34 -16.55 3.15
C LYS A 85 4.17 -15.61 2.87
N LEU A 86 4.18 -14.88 1.75
CA LEU A 86 3.06 -14.00 1.40
C LEU A 86 1.79 -14.81 1.13
N GLU A 87 1.90 -15.92 0.40
CA GLU A 87 0.78 -16.80 0.10
C GLU A 87 0.14 -17.39 1.36
N ALA A 88 0.96 -17.81 2.34
CA ALA A 88 0.48 -18.32 3.63
C ALA A 88 -0.32 -17.28 4.43
N ILE A 89 -0.06 -15.98 4.22
CA ILE A 89 -0.82 -14.89 4.85
C ILE A 89 -2.10 -14.60 4.06
N VAL A 90 -2.00 -14.50 2.73
CA VAL A 90 -3.08 -14.01 1.87
C VAL A 90 -4.13 -15.09 1.59
N HIS A 91 -3.74 -16.33 1.33
CA HIS A 91 -4.67 -17.39 0.92
C HIS A 91 -5.74 -17.67 1.99
N PRO A 92 -5.42 -17.85 3.29
CA PRO A 92 -6.45 -18.06 4.31
C PRO A 92 -7.41 -16.88 4.45
N ALA A 93 -6.90 -15.65 4.32
CA ALA A 93 -7.72 -14.45 4.42
C ALA A 93 -8.72 -14.32 3.25
N VAL A 94 -8.25 -14.59 2.02
CA VAL A 94 -9.12 -14.59 0.84
C VAL A 94 -10.14 -15.71 0.91
N ALA A 95 -9.73 -16.90 1.35
CA ALA A 95 -10.62 -18.03 1.57
C ALA A 95 -11.76 -17.68 2.55
N ALA A 96 -11.45 -17.02 3.66
CA ALA A 96 -12.45 -16.57 4.64
C ALA A 96 -13.43 -15.55 4.05
N LEU A 97 -12.94 -14.57 3.27
CA LEU A 97 -13.79 -13.59 2.60
C LEU A 97 -14.71 -14.25 1.57
N ILE A 98 -14.19 -15.20 0.78
CA ILE A 98 -15.01 -15.96 -0.17
C ILE A 98 -16.10 -16.74 0.57
N GLN A 99 -15.76 -17.47 1.63
CA GLN A 99 -16.74 -18.22 2.42
C GLN A 99 -17.82 -17.30 3.00
N HIS A 100 -17.44 -16.14 3.51
CA HIS A 100 -18.37 -15.14 4.00
C HIS A 100 -19.34 -14.69 2.89
N THR A 101 -18.83 -14.35 1.70
CA THR A 101 -19.67 -14.00 0.55
C THR A 101 -20.63 -15.14 0.21
N LEU A 102 -20.12 -16.37 0.07
CA LEU A 102 -20.91 -17.56 -0.28
C LEU A 102 -22.05 -17.85 0.69
N ARG A 103 -21.91 -17.55 1.98
CA ARG A 103 -22.99 -17.72 2.97
C ARG A 103 -24.16 -16.76 2.75
N HIS A 104 -23.91 -15.61 2.15
CA HIS A 104 -24.89 -14.52 1.98
C HIS A 104 -25.41 -14.41 0.53
N THR A 105 -24.86 -15.18 -0.40
CA THR A 105 -25.26 -15.19 -1.81
C THR A 105 -26.64 -15.85 -2.01
N PRO A 106 -27.67 -15.13 -2.51
CA PRO A 106 -28.98 -15.73 -2.80
C PRO A 106 -29.06 -16.53 -4.11
N GLU A 107 -28.10 -16.31 -5.02
CA GLU A 107 -28.03 -16.90 -6.36
C GLU A 107 -27.75 -18.41 -6.33
N SER A 108 -28.31 -19.14 -7.29
CA SER A 108 -28.12 -20.59 -7.42
C SER A 108 -26.80 -20.98 -8.08
N ILE A 109 -26.12 -20.05 -8.73
CA ILE A 109 -24.83 -20.26 -9.39
C ILE A 109 -23.88 -19.13 -9.00
N VAL A 110 -22.67 -19.49 -8.58
CA VAL A 110 -21.62 -18.57 -8.16
C VAL A 110 -20.35 -18.88 -8.93
N VAL A 111 -19.60 -17.85 -9.34
CA VAL A 111 -18.31 -18.00 -10.01
C VAL A 111 -17.21 -17.28 -9.23
N ILE A 112 -16.17 -18.02 -8.85
CA ILE A 112 -14.94 -17.47 -8.26
C ILE A 112 -13.89 -17.35 -9.36
N GLU A 113 -13.52 -16.12 -9.71
CA GLU A 113 -12.38 -15.84 -10.59
C GLU A 113 -11.10 -15.76 -9.76
N ALA A 114 -10.13 -16.65 -10.02
CA ALA A 114 -8.82 -16.60 -9.38
C ALA A 114 -7.70 -17.08 -10.34
N ILE A 115 -6.60 -16.32 -10.41
CA ILE A 115 -5.40 -16.77 -11.13
C ILE A 115 -4.80 -17.99 -10.44
N LYS A 116 -4.70 -17.94 -9.10
CA LYS A 116 -4.14 -19.01 -8.25
C LYS A 116 -5.21 -19.94 -7.67
N LEU A 117 -6.21 -20.30 -8.47
CA LEU A 117 -7.34 -21.13 -8.02
C LEU A 117 -6.88 -22.50 -7.48
N ILE A 118 -5.87 -23.09 -8.12
CA ILE A 118 -5.39 -24.44 -7.78
C ILE A 118 -4.44 -24.37 -6.60
N GLU A 119 -3.49 -23.46 -6.68
CA GLU A 119 -2.44 -23.21 -5.71
C GLU A 119 -3.01 -22.76 -4.35
N ALA A 120 -4.13 -22.02 -4.36
CA ALA A 120 -4.85 -21.64 -3.14
C ALA A 120 -5.83 -22.73 -2.65
N GLY A 121 -5.92 -23.88 -3.30
CA GLY A 121 -6.83 -24.97 -2.92
C GLY A 121 -8.31 -24.71 -3.21
N LEU A 122 -8.67 -23.54 -3.76
CA LEU A 122 -10.06 -23.13 -4.02
C LEU A 122 -10.78 -24.03 -5.03
N HIS A 123 -10.05 -24.64 -5.97
CA HIS A 123 -10.61 -25.61 -6.91
C HIS A 123 -11.32 -26.79 -6.22
N LEU A 124 -10.88 -27.20 -5.02
CA LEU A 124 -11.49 -28.29 -4.26
C LEU A 124 -12.92 -27.97 -3.83
N TRP A 125 -13.24 -26.67 -3.69
CA TRP A 125 -14.54 -26.16 -3.29
C TRP A 125 -15.56 -26.16 -4.44
N CYS A 126 -15.08 -26.11 -5.68
CA CYS A 126 -15.87 -25.80 -6.87
C CYS A 126 -16.52 -27.04 -7.50
N ASP A 127 -17.83 -27.04 -7.75
CA ASP A 127 -18.51 -28.13 -8.46
C ASP A 127 -17.98 -28.34 -9.88
N ALA A 128 -17.51 -27.27 -10.52
CA ALA A 128 -16.80 -27.31 -11.78
C ALA A 128 -15.66 -26.29 -11.84
N VAL A 129 -14.52 -26.68 -12.41
CA VAL A 129 -13.42 -25.78 -12.75
C VAL A 129 -13.50 -25.43 -14.24
N TRP A 130 -13.56 -24.15 -14.52
CA TRP A 130 -13.57 -23.58 -15.87
C TRP A 130 -12.22 -22.94 -16.15
N VAL A 131 -11.54 -23.36 -17.21
CA VAL A 131 -10.25 -22.81 -17.62
C VAL A 131 -10.42 -21.97 -18.86
N VAL A 132 -10.07 -20.69 -18.76
CA VAL A 132 -10.00 -19.77 -19.90
C VAL A 132 -8.57 -19.77 -20.43
N LYS A 133 -8.42 -20.15 -21.69
CA LYS A 133 -7.14 -20.13 -22.40
C LYS A 133 -7.21 -19.19 -23.60
N CYS A 134 -6.07 -18.71 -24.06
CA CYS A 134 -5.91 -18.23 -25.43
C CYS A 134 -4.52 -18.63 -25.95
N THR A 135 -4.22 -18.33 -27.21
CA THR A 135 -2.87 -18.57 -27.73
C THR A 135 -1.83 -17.70 -27.02
N PRO A 136 -0.57 -18.16 -26.90
CA PRO A 136 0.50 -17.40 -26.26
C PRO A 136 0.70 -16.01 -26.86
N GLU A 137 0.52 -15.87 -28.18
CA GLU A 137 0.64 -14.60 -28.90
C GLU A 137 -0.39 -13.59 -28.39
N VAL A 138 -1.64 -14.04 -28.22
CA VAL A 138 -2.74 -13.22 -27.70
C VAL A 138 -2.54 -12.89 -26.21
N GLU A 139 -1.99 -13.82 -25.41
CA GLU A 139 -1.66 -13.54 -24.01
C GLU A 139 -0.64 -12.40 -23.91
N ILE A 140 0.45 -12.49 -24.68
CA ILE A 140 1.52 -11.48 -24.69
C ILE A 140 0.97 -10.13 -25.15
N GLU A 141 0.23 -10.10 -26.26
CA GLU A 141 -0.34 -8.86 -26.80
C GLU A 141 -1.25 -8.17 -25.79
N ARG A 142 -2.18 -8.91 -25.19
CA ARG A 142 -3.12 -8.37 -24.19
C ARG A 142 -2.39 -7.89 -22.93
N VAL A 143 -1.39 -8.62 -22.45
CA VAL A 143 -0.62 -8.23 -21.26
C VAL A 143 0.20 -6.97 -21.51
N ARG A 144 0.82 -6.85 -22.69
CA ARG A 144 1.55 -5.65 -23.09
C ARG A 144 0.62 -4.44 -23.16
N HIS A 145 -0.53 -4.59 -23.82
CA HIS A 145 -1.48 -3.49 -24.02
C HIS A 145 -2.19 -3.07 -22.72
N ALA A 146 -2.54 -4.01 -21.85
CA ALA A 146 -3.28 -3.72 -20.63
C ALA A 146 -2.43 -3.10 -19.51
N ARG A 147 -1.10 -3.21 -19.57
CA ARG A 147 -0.20 -2.84 -18.47
C ARG A 147 1.02 -2.03 -18.91
N GLU A 148 1.04 -1.56 -20.16
CA GLU A 148 2.11 -0.72 -20.73
C GLU A 148 3.52 -1.30 -20.48
N MET A 149 3.69 -2.62 -20.62
CA MET A 149 4.94 -3.31 -20.30
C MET A 149 5.70 -3.82 -21.54
N SER A 150 7.01 -4.02 -21.37
CA SER A 150 7.87 -4.59 -22.42
C SER A 150 7.49 -6.05 -22.72
N GLU A 151 7.81 -6.53 -23.93
CA GLU A 151 7.56 -7.92 -24.29
C GLU A 151 8.37 -8.90 -23.42
N ALA A 152 9.60 -8.53 -23.06
CA ALA A 152 10.44 -9.32 -22.18
C ALA A 152 9.81 -9.49 -20.78
N ASP A 153 9.25 -8.41 -20.22
CA ASP A 153 8.57 -8.46 -18.91
C ASP A 153 7.27 -9.26 -18.96
N ALA A 154 6.50 -9.15 -20.07
CA ALA A 154 5.29 -9.92 -20.27
C ALA A 154 5.61 -11.43 -20.31
N ARG A 155 6.65 -11.82 -21.07
CA ARG A 155 7.12 -13.22 -21.15
C ARG A 155 7.62 -13.73 -19.81
N ALA A 156 8.39 -12.93 -19.07
CA ALA A 156 8.88 -13.31 -17.74
C ALA A 156 7.73 -13.56 -16.75
N ARG A 157 6.69 -12.71 -16.77
CA ARG A 157 5.50 -12.86 -15.91
C ARG A 157 4.66 -14.08 -16.29
N LEU A 158 4.53 -14.39 -17.57
CA LEU A 158 3.83 -15.60 -18.04
C LEU A 158 4.61 -16.86 -17.65
N ALA A 159 5.94 -16.84 -17.76
CA ALA A 159 6.82 -17.95 -17.36
C ALA A 159 6.80 -18.24 -15.85
N ALA A 160 6.54 -17.22 -15.02
CA ALA A 160 6.45 -17.37 -13.56
C ALA A 160 5.11 -17.97 -13.07
N GLN A 161 4.16 -18.28 -13.97
CA GLN A 161 2.87 -18.89 -13.59
C GLN A 161 2.94 -20.42 -13.63
N GLY A 162 2.13 -21.08 -12.78
CA GLY A 162 1.89 -22.52 -12.88
C GLY A 162 1.43 -22.91 -14.28
N SER A 163 1.82 -24.09 -14.76
CA SER A 163 1.65 -24.45 -16.16
C SER A 163 0.17 -24.48 -16.57
N LEU A 164 -0.13 -24.00 -17.78
CA LEU A 164 -1.50 -24.11 -18.32
C LEU A 164 -1.97 -25.58 -18.33
N ASN A 165 -1.05 -26.50 -18.55
CA ASN A 165 -1.32 -27.94 -18.55
C ASN A 165 -1.82 -28.45 -17.19
N GLU A 166 -1.28 -27.96 -16.07
CA GLU A 166 -1.81 -28.30 -14.74
C GLU A 166 -3.24 -27.80 -14.55
N LYS A 167 -3.54 -26.60 -15.04
CA LYS A 167 -4.91 -26.05 -15.01
C LYS A 167 -5.87 -26.89 -15.86
N LEU A 168 -5.46 -27.26 -17.07
CA LEU A 168 -6.25 -28.07 -17.99
C LEU A 168 -6.53 -29.48 -17.45
N ARG A 169 -5.61 -30.08 -16.67
CA ARG A 169 -5.81 -31.41 -16.06
C ARG A 169 -6.99 -31.47 -15.10
N VAL A 170 -7.31 -30.37 -14.42
CA VAL A 170 -8.42 -30.30 -13.47
C VAL A 170 -9.66 -29.62 -14.06
N ALA A 171 -9.62 -29.22 -15.34
CA ALA A 171 -10.70 -28.49 -16.00
C ALA A 171 -11.89 -29.41 -16.31
N ASN A 172 -13.09 -28.99 -15.91
CA ASN A 172 -14.35 -29.56 -16.37
C ASN A 172 -14.81 -28.91 -17.67
N VAL A 173 -14.53 -27.62 -17.83
CA VAL A 173 -14.86 -26.82 -19.01
C VAL A 173 -13.63 -26.03 -19.44
N VAL A 174 -13.37 -25.98 -20.74
CA VAL A 174 -12.33 -25.14 -21.32
C VAL A 174 -12.99 -24.14 -22.25
N ILE A 175 -12.73 -22.85 -22.03
CA ILE A 175 -13.18 -21.76 -22.88
C ILE A 175 -11.97 -21.21 -23.63
N ASP A 176 -12.01 -21.29 -24.97
CA ASP A 176 -10.99 -20.69 -25.82
C ASP A 176 -11.37 -19.25 -26.14
N ASN A 177 -10.53 -18.32 -25.71
CA ASN A 177 -10.71 -16.87 -25.89
C ASN A 177 -9.61 -16.26 -26.78
N SER A 178 -9.12 -17.05 -27.74
CA SER A 178 -8.17 -16.60 -28.78
C SER A 178 -8.86 -15.89 -29.94
N GLY A 179 -10.12 -16.23 -30.22
CA GLY A 179 -10.89 -15.74 -31.36
C GLY A 179 -11.75 -14.51 -31.05
N ASP A 180 -12.86 -14.37 -31.77
CA ASP A 180 -13.81 -13.27 -31.60
C ASP A 180 -14.63 -13.42 -30.29
N GLU A 181 -15.02 -12.30 -29.69
CA GLU A 181 -15.83 -12.27 -28.46
C GLU A 181 -17.14 -13.04 -28.63
N LYS A 182 -17.73 -13.02 -29.84
CA LYS A 182 -18.95 -13.78 -30.16
C LYS A 182 -18.75 -15.28 -30.01
N GLU A 183 -17.61 -15.80 -30.44
CA GLU A 183 -17.28 -17.22 -30.33
C GLU A 183 -17.07 -17.61 -28.86
N THR A 184 -16.36 -16.78 -28.10
CA THR A 184 -16.20 -16.95 -26.64
C THR A 184 -17.56 -16.96 -25.95
N ARG A 185 -18.44 -15.99 -26.27
CA ARG A 185 -19.79 -15.90 -25.70
C ARG A 185 -20.62 -17.14 -26.03
N ALA A 186 -20.55 -17.67 -27.25
CA ALA A 186 -21.24 -18.89 -27.64
C ALA A 186 -20.72 -20.13 -26.90
N GLN A 187 -19.41 -20.21 -26.62
CA GLN A 187 -18.84 -21.26 -25.76
C GLN A 187 -19.35 -21.14 -24.32
N VAL A 188 -19.33 -19.93 -23.75
CA VAL A 188 -19.83 -19.67 -22.39
C VAL A 188 -21.31 -20.01 -22.27
N GLN A 189 -22.14 -19.61 -23.24
CA GLN A 189 -23.57 -19.94 -23.25
C GLN A 189 -23.82 -21.44 -23.29
N ARG A 190 -23.15 -22.17 -24.21
CA ARG A 190 -23.29 -23.63 -24.30
C ARG A 190 -22.88 -24.32 -23.00
N ALA A 191 -21.78 -23.88 -22.39
CA ALA A 191 -21.32 -24.43 -21.12
C ALA A 191 -22.26 -24.07 -19.96
N TRP A 192 -22.86 -22.88 -19.98
CA TRP A 192 -23.86 -22.43 -19.02
C TRP A 192 -25.15 -23.26 -19.08
N ASP A 193 -25.68 -23.47 -20.28
CA ASP A 193 -26.91 -24.26 -20.51
C ASP A 193 -26.73 -25.72 -20.10
N ALA A 194 -25.49 -26.23 -20.08
CA ALA A 194 -25.15 -27.56 -19.62
C ALA A 194 -25.00 -27.69 -18.09
N ILE A 195 -25.01 -26.58 -17.34
CA ILE A 195 -24.93 -26.61 -15.87
C ILE A 195 -26.19 -27.28 -15.32
N GLN A 196 -25.98 -28.18 -14.38
CA GLN A 196 -27.06 -28.86 -13.65
C GLN A 196 -26.99 -28.45 -12.18
N PRO A 197 -27.63 -27.36 -11.74
CA PRO A 197 -27.51 -26.85 -10.37
C PRO A 197 -27.89 -27.87 -9.29
N GLN A 198 -28.76 -28.83 -9.63
CA GLN A 198 -29.16 -29.94 -8.76
C GLN A 198 -28.02 -30.90 -8.41
N THR A 199 -26.93 -30.94 -9.18
CA THR A 199 -25.75 -31.77 -8.89
C THR A 199 -24.75 -31.08 -7.98
N ALA A 200 -25.03 -29.84 -7.56
CA ALA A 200 -24.17 -29.10 -6.64
C ALA A 200 -23.91 -29.92 -5.36
N ARG A 201 -22.62 -30.08 -5.03
CA ARG A 201 -22.17 -30.78 -3.83
C ARG A 201 -22.72 -30.09 -2.59
N ASP A 202 -23.04 -30.87 -1.56
CA ASP A 202 -23.44 -30.32 -0.27
C ASP A 202 -22.27 -29.58 0.38
N LYS A 203 -22.39 -28.26 0.49
CA LYS A 203 -21.35 -27.39 1.04
C LYS A 203 -21.57 -27.07 2.52
N ARG A 204 -22.63 -27.60 3.16
CA ARG A 204 -22.96 -27.27 4.55
C ARG A 204 -21.83 -27.60 5.53
N GLY A 205 -21.17 -28.74 5.38
CA GLY A 205 -20.07 -29.16 6.27
C GLY A 205 -18.93 -28.15 6.34
N TRP A 206 -18.22 -27.95 5.22
CA TRP A 206 -17.04 -27.08 5.21
C TRP A 206 -17.36 -25.57 5.17
N LEU A 207 -18.58 -25.16 4.79
CA LEU A 207 -19.04 -23.79 5.04
C LEU A 207 -19.47 -23.59 6.50
N SER A 208 -19.71 -24.64 7.30
CA SER A 208 -20.08 -24.53 8.73
C SER A 208 -18.89 -24.65 9.69
N ASP A 209 -17.82 -25.34 9.29
CA ASP A 209 -16.63 -25.57 10.13
C ASP A 209 -15.86 -24.28 10.45
N TYR A 210 -16.12 -23.20 9.71
CA TYR A 210 -15.56 -21.88 9.99
C TYR A 210 -16.48 -21.12 10.96
N GLN A 211 -16.43 -21.43 12.25
CA GLN A 211 -17.10 -20.62 13.28
C GLN A 211 -16.53 -19.21 13.25
N ASP A 212 -17.36 -18.23 12.88
CA ASP A 212 -17.19 -16.78 12.98
C ASP A 212 -15.80 -16.28 13.43
N ALA A 213 -14.75 -16.58 12.64
CA ALA A 213 -13.55 -15.77 12.71
C ALA A 213 -14.03 -14.39 12.25
N PRO A 214 -13.79 -13.32 13.03
CA PRO A 214 -14.31 -12.01 12.69
C PRO A 214 -13.78 -11.66 11.30
N VAL A 215 -14.67 -11.69 10.31
CA VAL A 215 -14.51 -10.84 9.13
C VAL A 215 -14.70 -9.45 9.69
N ALA A 216 -13.63 -8.92 10.29
CA ALA A 216 -13.63 -7.59 10.82
C ALA A 216 -13.89 -6.69 9.60
N ALA A 217 -15.13 -6.19 9.50
CA ALA A 217 -15.35 -4.83 9.05
C ALA A 217 -14.28 -3.96 9.75
N PRO A 218 -13.74 -2.91 9.11
CA PRO A 218 -12.66 -2.12 9.70
C PRO A 218 -13.11 -1.60 11.07
N ILE A 219 -12.74 -2.33 12.13
CA ILE A 219 -13.02 -1.97 13.51
C ILE A 219 -11.79 -1.19 13.92
N LEU A 220 -12.00 0.12 14.05
CA LEU A 220 -11.19 0.95 14.90
C LEU A 220 -11.14 0.32 16.30
N ALA A 221 -9.91 0.15 16.79
CA ALA A 221 -9.49 0.14 18.18
C ALA A 221 -9.17 -1.20 18.89
N SER A 222 -8.15 -1.05 19.73
CA SER A 222 -7.77 -1.76 20.97
C SER A 222 -6.69 -2.87 20.91
N THR A 223 -5.56 -2.46 21.50
CA THR A 223 -4.50 -3.18 22.21
C THR A 223 -4.99 -4.43 22.94
N GLU A 224 -4.35 -5.60 22.79
CA GLU A 224 -3.17 -6.13 23.51
C GLU A 224 -2.85 -7.52 22.88
N SER A 225 -1.77 -8.28 23.12
CA SER A 225 -0.35 -8.08 23.38
C SER A 225 0.31 -9.45 23.08
N VAL A 226 1.28 -9.53 22.15
CA VAL A 226 2.21 -10.67 22.03
C VAL A 226 3.59 -10.10 21.66
N GLN A 227 4.58 -10.55 22.42
CA GLN A 227 5.96 -10.08 22.45
C GLN A 227 6.80 -10.75 21.36
N VAL A 228 7.23 -9.95 20.39
CA VAL A 228 8.42 -10.12 19.55
C VAL A 228 8.98 -8.69 19.43
N GLU A 229 10.30 -8.52 19.49
CA GLU A 229 10.98 -7.21 19.53
C GLU A 229 10.42 -6.25 18.45
N LYS A 230 9.55 -5.32 18.86
CA LYS A 230 8.69 -4.52 17.99
C LYS A 230 9.30 -3.15 17.74
N GLU A 231 9.74 -2.89 16.51
CA GLU A 231 9.68 -1.52 15.99
C GLU A 231 8.23 -1.02 16.09
N PRO A 232 8.02 0.23 16.54
CA PRO A 232 6.72 0.64 17.05
C PRO A 232 5.61 0.72 16.01
N ARG A 233 4.42 0.29 16.44
CA ARG A 233 3.16 0.47 15.70
C ARG A 233 2.86 1.97 15.55
N LEU A 234 2.39 2.39 14.37
CA LEU A 234 1.99 3.77 14.00
C LEU A 234 1.15 4.52 15.05
N GLU A 235 0.32 3.79 15.79
CA GLU A 235 -0.60 4.29 16.81
C GLU A 235 0.10 4.74 18.10
N LYS A 236 1.33 4.26 18.34
CA LYS A 236 2.16 4.63 19.49
C LYS A 236 3.02 5.87 19.27
N ILE A 237 3.07 6.37 18.03
CA ILE A 237 3.90 7.53 17.69
C ILE A 237 3.14 8.80 18.03
N GLU A 238 3.50 9.42 19.15
CA GLU A 238 3.01 10.72 19.55
C GLU A 238 3.86 11.81 18.88
N ALA A 239 3.21 12.78 18.23
CA ALA A 239 3.89 13.94 17.69
C ALA A 239 3.48 15.18 18.49
N ARG A 240 4.45 15.89 19.07
CA ARG A 240 4.20 17.07 19.89
C ARG A 240 5.25 18.16 19.72
N ARG A 241 4.93 19.36 20.19
CA ARG A 241 5.88 20.46 20.33
C ARG A 241 6.93 20.12 21.39
N ALA A 242 8.20 20.40 21.09
CA ALA A 242 9.26 20.35 22.09
C ALA A 242 9.11 21.49 23.11
N THR A 243 9.44 21.21 24.36
CA THR A 243 9.46 22.16 25.48
C THR A 243 10.89 22.31 25.99
N ARG A 244 11.12 23.27 26.91
CA ARG A 244 12.44 23.42 27.55
C ARG A 244 12.91 22.17 28.29
N LYS A 245 11.99 21.29 28.72
CA LYS A 245 12.33 20.02 29.37
C LYS A 245 12.97 19.02 28.40
N ASP A 246 12.75 19.19 27.10
CA ASP A 246 13.26 18.31 26.06
C ASP A 246 14.67 18.71 25.57
N LEU A 247 15.28 19.77 26.12
CA LEU A 247 16.52 20.36 25.60
C LEU A 247 17.69 19.36 25.56
N ASP A 248 17.87 18.59 26.63
CA ASP A 248 18.95 17.59 26.72
C ASP A 248 18.72 16.42 25.76
N ALA A 249 17.48 15.93 25.66
CA ALA A 249 17.10 14.86 24.74
C ALA A 249 17.24 15.30 23.27
N LEU A 250 16.86 16.55 22.96
CA LEU A 250 17.08 17.17 21.66
C LEU A 250 18.58 17.28 21.36
N GLY A 251 19.39 17.70 22.33
CA GLY A 251 20.84 17.74 22.21
C GLY A 251 21.42 16.38 21.85
N ALA A 252 21.00 15.31 22.51
CA ALA A 252 21.44 13.94 22.22
C ALA A 252 21.10 13.51 20.77
N VAL A 253 19.92 13.88 20.28
CA VAL A 253 19.51 13.58 18.91
C VAL A 253 20.31 14.41 17.89
N LEU A 254 20.55 15.70 18.16
CA LEU A 254 21.33 16.56 17.27
C LEU A 254 22.78 16.11 17.15
N ILE A 255 23.38 15.57 18.22
CA ILE A 255 24.71 14.94 18.17
C ILE A 255 24.71 13.79 17.16
N LYS A 256 23.69 12.92 17.19
CA LYS A 256 23.55 11.82 16.23
C LYS A 256 23.35 12.34 14.80
N LYS A 257 22.47 13.33 14.60
CA LYS A 257 22.21 13.94 13.28
C LYS A 257 23.49 14.48 12.66
N GLU A 258 24.26 15.24 13.43
CA GLU A 258 25.45 15.95 12.96
C GLU A 258 26.74 15.13 13.10
N LYS A 259 26.63 13.88 13.57
CA LYS A 259 27.77 12.98 13.82
C LYS A 259 28.86 13.64 14.67
N ARG A 260 28.46 14.43 15.68
CA ARG A 260 29.40 15.10 16.60
C ARG A 260 29.99 14.09 17.57
N ALA A 261 31.27 14.25 17.90
CA ALA A 261 31.93 13.48 18.95
C ALA A 261 31.61 14.02 20.35
N GLU A 262 31.39 15.34 20.48
CA GLU A 262 31.17 16.02 21.75
C GLU A 262 29.73 16.54 21.89
N PRO A 263 29.17 16.58 23.11
CA PRO A 263 27.88 17.20 23.37
C PRO A 263 27.86 18.70 23.07
N PHE A 264 26.67 19.20 22.72
CA PHE A 264 26.47 20.63 22.59
C PHE A 264 26.55 21.33 23.95
N PRO A 265 27.26 22.46 24.07
CA PRO A 265 27.14 23.34 25.22
C PRO A 265 25.69 23.77 25.41
N HIS A 266 25.21 23.79 26.66
CA HIS A 266 23.82 24.14 26.99
C HIS A 266 23.41 25.52 26.43
N ALA A 267 24.31 26.50 26.43
CA ALA A 267 24.07 27.83 25.85
C ALA A 267 23.83 27.79 24.33
N GLU A 268 24.49 26.88 23.61
CA GLU A 268 24.31 26.68 22.18
C GLU A 268 22.94 26.05 21.89
N LEU A 269 22.54 25.04 22.66
CA LEU A 269 21.21 24.42 22.55
C LEU A 269 20.09 25.43 22.82
N LEU A 270 20.24 26.28 23.85
CA LEU A 270 19.28 27.35 24.13
C LEU A 270 19.16 28.35 22.97
N LYS A 271 20.28 28.76 22.38
CA LYS A 271 20.30 29.64 21.21
C LYS A 271 19.58 29.00 20.03
N ARG A 272 19.79 27.70 19.81
CA ARG A 272 19.16 26.93 18.74
C ARG A 272 17.66 26.77 18.96
N PHE A 273 17.24 26.44 20.18
CA PHE A 273 15.83 26.34 20.58
C PHE A 273 15.10 27.69 20.52
N GLY A 274 15.82 28.81 20.68
CA GLY A 274 15.28 30.15 20.48
C GLY A 274 15.08 30.49 18.99
N LYS A 275 15.86 29.87 18.10
CA LYS A 275 15.76 30.06 16.65
C LYS A 275 14.68 29.18 16.03
N PHE A 276 14.66 27.89 16.35
CA PHE A 276 13.74 26.93 15.76
C PHE A 276 12.65 26.49 16.74
N GLY A 277 11.42 26.44 16.24
CA GLY A 277 10.38 25.62 16.83
C GLY A 277 10.65 24.15 16.50
N TYR A 278 10.78 23.30 17.51
CA TYR A 278 10.98 21.85 17.29
C TYR A 278 9.68 21.08 17.46
N ARG A 279 9.40 20.18 16.51
CA ARG A 279 8.42 19.11 16.67
C ARG A 279 9.17 17.80 16.88
N LEU A 280 8.69 17.00 17.83
CA LEU A 280 9.26 15.72 18.21
C LEU A 280 8.22 14.64 17.92
N ALA A 281 8.66 13.54 17.31
CA ALA A 281 7.92 12.31 17.28
C ALA A 281 8.53 11.38 18.33
N LEU A 282 7.71 10.92 19.25
CA LEU A 282 8.10 10.04 20.33
C LEU A 282 7.43 8.69 20.15
N CYS A 283 8.14 7.62 20.50
CA CYS A 283 7.53 6.34 20.75
C CYS A 283 8.03 5.79 22.08
N ASP A 284 7.09 5.39 22.95
CA ASP A 284 7.38 4.92 24.30
C ASP A 284 8.37 5.89 25.01
N GLU A 285 8.04 7.19 25.02
CA GLU A 285 8.84 8.32 25.58
C GLU A 285 10.18 8.62 24.87
N LYS A 286 10.63 7.80 23.91
CA LYS A 286 11.88 8.03 23.17
C LYS A 286 11.65 8.85 21.91
N ILE A 287 12.47 9.89 21.68
CA ILE A 287 12.46 10.66 20.42
C ILE A 287 12.94 9.75 19.29
N ILE A 288 12.07 9.50 18.31
CA ILE A 288 12.36 8.69 17.11
C ILE A 288 12.52 9.54 15.85
N ALA A 289 12.01 10.77 15.84
CA ALA A 289 12.23 11.75 14.80
C ALA A 289 12.05 13.18 15.34
N LEU A 290 12.68 14.14 14.66
CA LEU A 290 12.48 15.55 14.93
C LEU A 290 12.42 16.38 13.64
N ALA A 291 11.75 17.52 13.74
CA ALA A 291 11.69 18.55 12.72
C ALA A 291 11.84 19.92 13.38
N GLY A 292 12.97 20.59 13.11
CA GLY A 292 13.18 21.99 13.45
C GLY A 292 12.74 22.91 12.32
N TRP A 293 11.90 23.88 12.65
CA TRP A 293 11.35 24.84 11.70
C TRP A 293 11.31 26.26 12.28
N GLU A 294 11.24 27.24 11.39
CA GLU A 294 11.11 28.66 11.73
C GLU A 294 10.13 29.32 10.75
N ALA A 295 9.57 30.47 11.13
CA ALA A 295 8.70 31.27 10.27
C ALA A 295 9.21 32.70 10.20
N GLU A 296 9.38 33.23 8.98
CA GLU A 296 9.78 34.61 8.75
C GLU A 296 9.13 35.15 7.49
N ASN A 297 8.63 36.40 7.52
CA ASN A 297 8.01 37.06 6.36
C ASN A 297 6.95 36.17 5.66
N LEU A 298 6.09 35.54 6.46
CA LEU A 298 5.03 34.61 6.00
C LEU A 298 5.55 33.35 5.29
N VAL A 299 6.82 32.98 5.47
CA VAL A 299 7.42 31.76 4.93
C VAL A 299 7.82 30.85 6.09
N ALA A 300 7.20 29.67 6.16
CA ALA A 300 7.64 28.61 7.07
C ALA A 300 8.80 27.83 6.42
N THR A 301 9.90 27.64 7.14
CA THR A 301 11.08 26.91 6.67
C THR A 301 11.40 25.78 7.62
N VAL A 302 11.38 24.54 7.13
CA VAL A 302 11.82 23.34 7.85
C VAL A 302 13.23 23.01 7.41
N ARG A 303 14.14 22.84 8.38
CA ARG A 303 15.56 22.64 8.11
C ARG A 303 16.15 21.46 8.86
N GLU A 304 15.75 21.27 10.11
CA GLU A 304 16.39 20.26 10.94
C GLU A 304 15.53 19.01 10.96
N LEU A 305 15.60 18.26 9.87
CA LEU A 305 14.96 16.95 9.75
C LEU A 305 15.92 15.85 10.21
N TRP A 306 15.41 14.96 11.06
CA TRP A 306 16.10 13.76 11.47
C TRP A 306 15.11 12.67 11.90
N ALA A 307 15.50 11.41 11.70
CA ALA A 307 14.82 10.24 12.23
C ALA A 307 15.85 9.15 12.56
N GLU A 308 15.54 8.30 13.54
CA GLU A 308 16.44 7.23 14.01
C GLU A 308 16.70 6.16 12.94
N SER A 309 15.72 5.89 12.07
CA SER A 309 15.84 4.96 10.93
C SER A 309 14.94 5.37 9.78
N GLU A 310 15.13 4.77 8.60
CA GLU A 310 14.25 5.00 7.44
C GLU A 310 12.79 4.61 7.71
N SER A 311 12.59 3.50 8.43
CA SER A 311 11.29 3.06 8.90
C SER A 311 10.63 4.11 9.79
N MET A 312 11.34 4.57 10.83
CA MET A 312 10.81 5.58 11.76
C MET A 312 10.47 6.88 11.05
N ALA A 313 11.29 7.28 10.09
CA ALA A 313 11.07 8.50 9.34
C ALA A 313 9.81 8.46 8.49
N SER A 314 9.55 7.32 7.84
CA SER A 314 8.35 7.09 7.03
C SER A 314 7.07 7.16 7.86
N LEU A 315 7.15 6.82 9.16
CA LEU A 315 6.01 6.91 10.07
C LEU A 315 5.87 8.29 10.73
N ALA A 316 6.99 8.92 11.08
CA ALA A 316 7.02 10.08 11.97
C ALA A 316 7.05 11.43 11.24
N LEU A 317 7.85 11.57 10.18
CA LEU A 317 7.95 12.83 9.42
C LEU A 317 6.59 13.33 8.90
N PRO A 318 5.68 12.47 8.38
CA PRO A 318 4.34 12.89 8.02
C PRO A 318 3.60 13.66 9.11
N LYS A 319 3.61 13.12 10.34
CA LYS A 319 2.94 13.71 11.49
C LYS A 319 3.60 15.03 11.89
N LEU A 320 4.93 15.08 11.87
CA LEU A 320 5.68 16.29 12.20
C LEU A 320 5.42 17.42 11.18
N ILE A 321 5.48 17.11 9.89
CA ILE A 321 5.20 18.09 8.84
C ILE A 321 3.74 18.57 8.91
N ALA A 322 2.77 17.67 9.14
CA ALA A 322 1.37 18.07 9.30
C ALA A 322 1.16 19.07 10.46
N LEU A 323 1.80 18.83 11.62
CA LEU A 323 1.77 19.77 12.74
C LEU A 323 2.41 21.12 12.39
N ILE A 324 3.53 21.09 11.67
CA ILE A 324 4.20 22.33 11.23
C ILE A 324 3.31 23.07 10.23
N GLU A 325 2.66 22.38 9.30
CA GLU A 325 1.74 23.00 8.34
C GLU A 325 0.54 23.64 9.05
N GLU A 326 -0.04 22.98 10.05
CA GLU A 326 -1.13 23.52 10.86
C GLU A 326 -0.72 24.83 11.54
N GLU A 327 0.45 24.84 12.18
CA GLU A 327 0.96 26.03 12.84
C GLU A 327 1.40 27.14 11.88
N ALA A 328 2.00 26.77 10.75
CA ALA A 328 2.33 27.72 9.68
C ALA A 328 1.05 28.39 9.14
N ARG A 329 -0.05 27.64 8.98
CA ARG A 329 -1.36 28.22 8.62
C ARG A 329 -1.86 29.17 9.70
N ALA A 330 -1.73 28.82 10.98
CA ALA A 330 -2.12 29.68 12.10
C ALA A 330 -1.29 30.99 12.15
N LEU A 331 -0.01 30.92 11.79
CA LEU A 331 0.88 32.10 11.65
C LEU A 331 0.70 32.86 10.33
N SER A 332 -0.30 32.50 9.54
CA SER A 332 -0.59 33.12 8.26
C SER A 332 0.51 33.00 7.21
N CYS A 333 1.35 31.97 7.30
CA CYS A 333 2.33 31.69 6.28
C CYS A 333 1.66 31.39 4.92
N GLU A 334 2.24 31.92 3.85
CA GLU A 334 1.81 31.68 2.46
C GLU A 334 2.29 30.34 1.94
N THR A 335 3.46 29.91 2.41
CA THR A 335 4.17 28.75 1.91
C THR A 335 4.97 28.10 3.02
N ILE A 336 5.27 26.83 2.82
CA ILE A 336 6.22 26.06 3.60
C ILE A 336 7.30 25.50 2.67
N LEU A 337 8.55 25.65 3.09
CA LEU A 337 9.74 25.23 2.39
C LEU A 337 10.45 24.17 3.23
N LEU A 338 10.68 22.98 2.68
CA LEU A 338 11.58 21.99 3.29
C LEU A 338 12.93 22.15 2.61
N LEU A 339 13.95 22.49 3.39
CA LEU A 339 15.33 22.55 2.95
C LEU A 339 15.98 21.23 3.35
N VAL A 340 16.23 20.38 2.35
CA VAL A 340 16.64 19.00 2.55
C VAL A 340 18.07 18.85 2.02
N GLU A 341 18.99 18.46 2.90
CA GLU A 341 20.40 18.23 2.55
C GLU A 341 20.53 17.18 1.42
N GLU A 342 21.55 17.30 0.54
CA GLU A 342 21.74 16.43 -0.64
C GLU A 342 21.77 14.94 -0.27
N ASN A 343 22.42 14.63 0.86
CA ASN A 343 22.59 13.30 1.43
C ASN A 343 21.48 12.91 2.41
N ALA A 344 20.41 13.70 2.51
CA ALA A 344 19.25 13.29 3.29
C ALA A 344 18.69 11.98 2.73
N MET A 345 18.26 11.13 3.64
CA MET A 345 17.81 9.78 3.34
C MET A 345 16.75 9.80 2.22
N ALA A 346 16.85 8.88 1.25
CA ALA A 346 16.05 8.89 0.03
C ALA A 346 14.54 8.98 0.30
N TYR A 347 14.09 8.48 1.45
CA TYR A 347 12.70 8.57 1.88
C TYR A 347 12.23 10.02 2.13
N VAL A 348 13.06 10.98 2.57
CA VAL A 348 12.60 12.36 2.84
C VAL A 348 12.06 12.99 1.54
N ARG A 349 12.72 12.67 0.41
CA ARG A 349 12.34 13.13 -0.93
C ARG A 349 11.03 12.48 -1.40
N GLU A 350 10.92 11.16 -1.26
CA GLU A 350 9.71 10.42 -1.65
C GLU A 350 8.49 10.87 -0.82
N ASN A 351 8.67 11.07 0.50
CA ASN A 351 7.64 11.56 1.41
C ASN A 351 7.21 13.00 1.10
N SER A 352 8.15 13.88 0.76
CA SER A 352 7.83 15.28 0.40
C SER A 352 6.87 15.35 -0.79
N ARG A 353 7.09 14.53 -1.83
CA ARG A 353 6.17 14.45 -2.98
C ARG A 353 4.78 13.97 -2.58
N ALA A 354 4.70 12.91 -1.77
CA ALA A 354 3.42 12.36 -1.30
C ALA A 354 2.62 13.37 -0.46
N LEU A 355 3.30 14.24 0.28
CA LEU A 355 2.70 15.33 1.06
C LEU A 355 2.27 16.55 0.21
N GLY A 356 2.46 16.49 -1.12
CA GLY A 356 2.10 17.56 -2.04
C GLY A 356 3.17 18.65 -2.20
N TYR A 357 4.40 18.41 -1.75
CA TYR A 357 5.52 19.31 -2.01
C TYR A 357 6.09 19.09 -3.41
N GLN A 358 6.50 20.19 -4.03
CA GLN A 358 7.14 20.19 -5.33
C GLN A 358 8.59 20.63 -5.19
N GLU A 359 9.49 19.87 -5.78
CA GLU A 359 10.91 20.22 -5.87
C GLU A 359 11.07 21.44 -6.80
N ARG A 360 11.78 22.47 -6.33
CA ARG A 360 11.98 23.73 -7.06
C ARG A 360 13.43 24.19 -6.93
N ASN A 361 13.95 24.76 -8.01
CA ASN A 361 15.21 25.50 -7.94
C ASN A 361 14.98 26.86 -7.27
N LEU A 362 16.03 27.43 -6.66
CA LEU A 362 15.97 28.75 -6.00
C LEU A 362 15.44 29.86 -6.94
N SER A 363 15.83 29.82 -8.21
CA SER A 363 15.37 30.75 -9.25
C SER A 363 13.89 30.60 -9.62
N ALA A 364 13.29 29.44 -9.34
CA ALA A 364 11.88 29.16 -9.61
C ALA A 364 10.96 29.54 -8.43
N LEU A 365 11.52 29.91 -7.27
CA LEU A 365 10.73 30.42 -6.14
C LEU A 365 10.21 31.83 -6.41
N HIS A 366 9.07 32.17 -5.80
CA HIS A 366 8.58 33.54 -5.73
C HIS A 366 9.67 34.46 -5.13
N PRO A 367 9.88 35.70 -5.65
CA PRO A 367 10.98 36.57 -5.22
C PRO A 367 11.04 36.81 -3.70
N THR A 368 9.89 36.98 -3.05
CA THR A 368 9.81 37.18 -1.59
C THR A 368 10.27 35.93 -0.83
N TRP A 369 9.85 34.74 -1.27
CA TRP A 369 10.25 33.48 -0.63
C TRP A 369 11.73 33.20 -0.84
N ARG A 370 12.23 33.51 -2.04
CA ARG A 370 13.66 33.42 -2.38
C ARG A 370 14.52 34.25 -1.44
N GLN A 371 14.09 35.49 -1.15
CA GLN A 371 14.82 36.38 -0.27
C GLN A 371 14.92 35.84 1.17
N VAL A 372 13.89 35.12 1.65
CA VAL A 372 13.92 34.49 2.97
C VAL A 372 14.94 33.36 3.03
N VAL A 373 15.00 32.49 2.00
CA VAL A 373 15.82 31.26 2.08
C VAL A 373 17.21 31.35 1.45
N LYS A 374 17.50 32.37 0.62
CA LYS A 374 18.77 32.46 -0.11
C LYS A 374 20.01 32.37 0.79
N ASP A 375 19.96 33.01 1.97
CA ASP A 375 21.09 33.06 2.93
C ASP A 375 21.06 31.86 3.89
N ARG A 376 20.08 30.96 3.73
CA ARG A 376 19.87 29.78 4.58
C ARG A 376 20.29 28.49 3.90
N LEU A 377 20.35 28.46 2.58
CA LEU A 377 20.72 27.27 1.80
C LEU A 377 22.21 26.95 1.96
N GLN A 378 22.49 25.66 2.11
CA GLN A 378 23.84 25.11 2.01
C GLN A 378 24.06 24.51 0.62
N THR A 379 25.33 24.34 0.24
CA THR A 379 25.71 23.68 -1.01
C THR A 379 25.11 22.26 -1.04
N GLY A 380 24.31 21.96 -2.06
CA GLY A 380 23.65 20.66 -2.23
C GLY A 380 22.22 20.59 -1.68
N ASP A 381 21.73 21.63 -0.99
CA ASP A 381 20.35 21.63 -0.48
C ASP A 381 19.32 21.59 -1.62
N GLN A 382 18.34 20.70 -1.47
CA GLN A 382 17.15 20.64 -2.29
C GLN A 382 16.02 21.42 -1.63
N ILE A 383 15.25 22.15 -2.43
CA ILE A 383 14.14 22.97 -1.96
C ILE A 383 12.82 22.32 -2.37
N TRP A 384 12.02 21.97 -1.37
CA TRP A 384 10.68 21.41 -1.55
C TRP A 384 9.64 22.42 -1.10
N VAL A 385 8.69 22.75 -1.97
CA VAL A 385 7.75 23.85 -1.77
C VAL A 385 6.33 23.32 -1.72
N LYS A 386 5.57 23.73 -0.71
CA LYS A 386 4.13 23.56 -0.67
C LYS A 386 3.47 24.88 -0.32
N ARG A 387 2.57 25.32 -1.20
CA ARG A 387 1.79 26.53 -0.98
C ARG A 387 0.68 26.24 0.02
N LEU A 388 0.55 27.10 1.04
CA LEU A 388 -0.47 26.95 2.09
C LEU A 388 -1.71 27.83 1.86
N ARG A 389 -1.61 28.83 0.97
CA ARG A 389 -2.70 29.78 0.63
C ARG A 389 -2.78 30.04 -0.86
N GLU A 390 -4.00 30.10 -1.41
CA GLU A 390 -4.24 30.36 -2.84
C GLU A 390 -3.97 31.82 -3.26
N GLN A 391 -4.10 32.77 -2.33
CA GLN A 391 -3.82 34.20 -2.57
C GLN A 391 -2.51 34.60 -1.88
N LEU A 392 -1.65 35.34 -2.60
CA LEU A 392 -0.44 35.95 -2.02
C LEU A 392 -0.87 37.23 -1.29
N VAL A 393 -0.27 37.50 -0.13
CA VAL A 393 -0.38 38.81 0.52
C VAL A 393 0.52 39.75 -0.27
N THR A 394 -0.07 40.49 -1.20
CA THR A 394 0.66 41.48 -1.99
C THR A 394 0.97 42.72 -1.13
N SER A 395 2.11 42.69 -0.44
CA SER A 395 2.79 43.81 0.26
C SER A 395 2.03 44.45 1.46
N PRO A 396 2.75 45.13 2.38
CA PRO A 396 2.54 45.04 3.84
C PRO A 396 1.46 46.00 4.38
N ILE A 397 1.05 45.79 5.64
CA ILE A 397 0.56 46.89 6.50
C ILE A 397 1.75 47.76 6.88
#